data_AF-A0AAP3Z1T7-F1
#
_entry.id   AF-A0AAP3Z1T7-F1
#
_cell.length_a   1.000
_cell.length_b   1.000
_cell.length_c   1.000
_cell.angle_alpha   90.00
_cell.angle_beta   90.00
_cell.angle_gamma   90.00
#
_symmetry.space_group_name_H-M   'P 1'
#
loop_
_entity.id
_entity.type
_entity.pdbx_description
1 polymer ?
#
loop_
_entity_poly.entity_id
_entity_poly.type
_entity_poly.pdbx_seq_one_letter_code
_entity_poly.pdbx_strand_id
1 'polypeptide(L)'
;MNIFAIDLGNKRIKMKSEKGEYSYPSSYLNAEQVATGGLGSESVEQNFVFKIPQDAKNSFIWGPNLEVYNLPERMIDTYARSGRMKQKKAIRILEFALGRLAMDYPEAYESPLVVHLTLGLSITDMHEESDTIDVLKKLAIGQHQILIDGRVLTIIIPTEEFLSIIPQYMGTVLNLAFDEEYQRNQRFSDGKIGVIDIGGGTILINRSVGLNPSPNGDERFEGIQNLIKEIGRRINSTKPFLIEQMLRSADDKGNYNYRPNSNRQDSRDITSVVRGEIERYTRFTVAPLVTENFPDIEEIDFIVVTGGGASLLAKEALKDEIGEEYFERLFFLNESEFANVRGFYKGGYLKWHISNDDSLQIKNSLEKVQTSLTNFEAFQDEKELVIPSNETINTLRSQEVLEAQKKLQALESEIEGIKLEFED
;
A
#
# COMPACT_ATOMS: atom_id res chain seq x y z
N MET A 1 -6.21 17.85 -7.65
CA MET A 1 -5.05 16.96 -7.84
C MET A 1 -5.48 15.59 -7.36
N ASN A 2 -5.37 14.54 -8.17
CA ASN A 2 -5.84 13.21 -7.78
C ASN A 2 -4.72 12.46 -7.05
N ILE A 3 -4.97 12.02 -5.82
CA ILE A 3 -4.05 11.21 -5.03
C ILE A 3 -4.71 9.89 -4.69
N PHE A 4 -4.06 8.79 -5.05
CA PHE A 4 -4.45 7.44 -4.63
C PHE A 4 -3.44 6.92 -3.63
N ALA A 5 -3.92 6.40 -2.52
CA ALA A 5 -3.11 5.70 -1.54
C ALA A 5 -3.55 4.22 -1.49
N ILE A 6 -2.59 3.30 -1.58
CA ILE A 6 -2.86 1.87 -1.59
C ILE A 6 -1.90 1.17 -0.61
N ASP A 7 -2.50 0.44 0.34
CA ASP A 7 -1.83 -0.51 1.22
C ASP A 7 -2.00 -1.93 0.66
N LEU A 8 -0.92 -2.49 0.12
CA LEU A 8 -0.89 -3.81 -0.50
C LEU A 8 -0.75 -4.93 0.55
N GLY A 9 -1.67 -5.00 1.51
CA GLY A 9 -1.64 -5.99 2.57
C GLY A 9 -1.81 -7.44 2.09
N ASN A 10 -1.29 -8.39 2.89
CA ASN A 10 -1.29 -9.82 2.58
C ASN A 10 -2.69 -10.48 2.61
N LYS A 11 -3.65 -9.88 3.33
CA LYS A 11 -5.02 -10.41 3.45
C LYS A 11 -6.09 -9.43 2.98
N ARG A 12 -5.85 -8.15 3.16
CA ARG A 12 -6.70 -7.06 2.69
C ARG A 12 -5.87 -6.05 1.93
N ILE A 13 -6.46 -5.48 0.88
CA ILE A 13 -5.96 -4.35 0.15
C ILE A 13 -6.77 -3.15 0.62
N LYS A 14 -6.10 -2.16 1.19
CA LYS A 14 -6.77 -0.96 1.68
C LYS A 14 -6.43 0.20 0.77
N MET A 15 -7.44 0.99 0.42
CA MET A 15 -7.34 1.99 -0.62
C MET A 15 -8.00 3.28 -0.11
N LYS A 16 -7.43 4.42 -0.47
CA LYS A 16 -7.98 5.73 -0.17
C LYS A 16 -7.79 6.68 -1.35
N SER A 17 -8.84 7.43 -1.63
CA SER A 17 -8.81 8.66 -2.44
C SER A 17 -9.42 9.80 -1.61
N GLU A 18 -9.56 10.99 -2.21
CA GLU A 18 -10.35 12.06 -1.60
C GLU A 18 -11.85 11.70 -1.49
N LYS A 19 -12.33 10.74 -2.30
CA LYS A 19 -13.75 10.37 -2.41
C LYS A 19 -14.16 9.26 -1.45
N GLY A 20 -13.24 8.42 -1.00
CA GLY A 20 -13.57 7.28 -0.15
C GLY A 20 -12.40 6.44 0.33
N GLU A 21 -12.74 5.49 1.21
CA GLU A 21 -11.85 4.49 1.78
C GLU A 21 -12.45 3.09 1.56
N TYR A 22 -11.60 2.12 1.19
CA TYR A 22 -12.05 0.78 0.82
C TYR A 22 -11.10 -0.29 1.37
N SER A 23 -11.64 -1.43 1.84
CA SER A 23 -10.86 -2.58 2.31
C SER A 23 -11.36 -3.85 1.62
N TYR A 24 -10.66 -4.28 0.57
CA TYR A 24 -11.05 -5.43 -0.25
C TYR A 24 -10.15 -6.64 0.07
N PRO A 25 -10.61 -7.88 -0.14
CA PRO A 25 -9.79 -9.07 0.05
C PRO A 25 -8.57 -9.06 -0.89
N SER A 26 -7.46 -9.60 -0.40
CA SER A 26 -6.22 -9.81 -1.17
C SER A 26 -6.27 -11.07 -2.03
N SER A 27 -7.45 -11.34 -2.59
CA SER A 27 -7.79 -12.47 -3.43
C SER A 27 -8.85 -12.05 -4.45
N TYR A 28 -9.02 -12.82 -5.52
CA TYR A 28 -10.04 -12.59 -6.55
C TYR A 28 -10.45 -13.91 -7.19
N LEU A 29 -11.53 -13.88 -7.98
CA LEU A 29 -12.04 -15.04 -8.71
C LEU A 29 -11.85 -14.86 -10.21
N ASN A 30 -11.72 -15.96 -10.95
CA ASN A 30 -11.86 -15.92 -12.40
C ASN A 30 -13.37 -15.89 -12.75
N ALA A 31 -13.78 -14.95 -13.61
CA ALA A 31 -15.19 -14.74 -13.95
C ALA A 31 -15.83 -15.95 -14.65
N GLU A 32 -15.08 -16.67 -15.49
CA GLU A 32 -15.55 -17.87 -16.19
C GLU A 32 -15.85 -19.01 -15.19
N GLN A 33 -15.04 -19.11 -14.13
CA GLN A 33 -15.23 -20.11 -13.08
C GLN A 33 -16.45 -19.82 -12.21
N VAL A 34 -16.88 -18.55 -12.10
CA VAL A 34 -18.13 -18.20 -11.40
C VAL A 34 -19.33 -18.52 -12.28
N ALA A 35 -19.30 -18.16 -13.56
CA ALA A 35 -20.39 -18.42 -14.51
C ALA A 35 -20.73 -19.92 -14.68
N THR A 36 -19.72 -20.79 -14.59
CA THR A 36 -19.88 -22.25 -14.69
C THR A 36 -20.33 -22.92 -13.38
N GLY A 37 -20.42 -22.18 -12.27
CA GLY A 37 -20.71 -22.69 -10.92
C GLY A 37 -22.18 -22.88 -10.54
N GLY A 38 -23.14 -22.51 -11.41
CA GLY A 38 -24.54 -22.95 -11.28
C GLY A 38 -25.50 -22.12 -10.42
N LEU A 39 -25.11 -20.97 -9.87
CA LEU A 39 -26.04 -20.04 -9.22
C LEU A 39 -25.71 -18.60 -9.66
N GLY A 40 -26.55 -18.04 -10.53
CA GLY A 40 -26.68 -16.61 -10.83
C GLY A 40 -25.41 -15.86 -11.22
N SER A 41 -25.25 -15.57 -12.51
CA SER A 41 -24.31 -14.57 -13.04
C SER A 41 -24.69 -13.12 -12.69
N GLU A 42 -25.47 -12.91 -11.61
CA GLU A 42 -25.89 -11.58 -11.21
C GLU A 42 -24.69 -10.87 -10.57
N SER A 43 -24.45 -9.64 -11.01
CA SER A 43 -23.54 -8.71 -10.35
C SER A 43 -23.97 -8.60 -8.88
N VAL A 44 -23.26 -9.28 -8.01
CA VAL A 44 -23.47 -9.18 -6.57
C VAL A 44 -23.04 -7.78 -6.16
N GLU A 45 -23.84 -7.14 -5.30
CA GLU A 45 -23.61 -5.76 -4.87
C GLU A 45 -22.14 -5.53 -4.46
N GLN A 46 -21.51 -4.53 -5.09
CA GLN A 46 -20.13 -4.08 -4.87
C GLN A 46 -19.00 -4.99 -5.38
N ASN A 47 -19.28 -6.12 -6.03
CA ASN A 47 -18.28 -6.88 -6.79
C ASN A 47 -18.28 -6.45 -8.26
N PHE A 48 -17.09 -6.30 -8.85
CA PHE A 48 -16.92 -5.80 -10.22
C PHE A 48 -16.15 -6.80 -11.07
N VAL A 49 -16.43 -6.81 -12.38
CA VAL A 49 -15.71 -7.60 -13.37
C VAL A 49 -14.60 -6.76 -13.97
N PHE A 50 -13.36 -7.09 -13.62
CA PHE A 50 -12.15 -6.49 -14.13
C PHE A 50 -11.60 -7.28 -15.33
N LYS A 51 -11.13 -6.55 -16.34
CA LYS A 51 -10.37 -7.10 -17.45
C LYS A 51 -9.23 -6.17 -17.81
N ILE A 52 -8.04 -6.76 -17.93
CA ILE A 52 -6.79 -6.08 -18.20
C ILE A 52 -6.41 -6.35 -19.66
N PRO A 53 -6.11 -5.35 -20.49
CA PRO A 53 -5.80 -5.53 -21.92
C PRO A 53 -4.66 -6.53 -22.17
N GLN A 54 -3.65 -6.51 -21.32
CA GLN A 54 -2.49 -7.41 -21.36
C GLN A 54 -2.87 -8.88 -21.08
N ASP A 55 -4.07 -9.13 -20.55
CA ASP A 55 -4.65 -10.45 -20.28
C ASP A 55 -6.09 -10.53 -20.84
N ALA A 56 -6.26 -10.10 -22.10
CA ALA A 56 -7.57 -9.97 -22.75
C ALA A 56 -8.41 -11.26 -22.85
N LYS A 57 -7.83 -12.43 -22.59
CA LYS A 57 -8.55 -13.71 -22.58
C LYS A 57 -9.26 -13.96 -21.25
N ASN A 58 -8.81 -13.33 -20.17
CA ASN A 58 -9.36 -13.55 -18.84
C ASN A 58 -10.18 -12.34 -18.39
N SER A 59 -11.11 -12.61 -17.48
CA SER A 59 -11.82 -11.58 -16.72
C SER A 59 -11.92 -12.07 -15.29
N PHE A 60 -11.91 -11.14 -14.36
CA PHE A 60 -11.74 -11.41 -12.95
C PHE A 60 -12.82 -10.71 -12.16
N ILE A 61 -13.35 -11.36 -11.13
CA ILE A 61 -14.29 -10.74 -10.20
C ILE A 61 -13.53 -10.33 -8.96
N TRP A 62 -13.63 -9.05 -8.61
CA TRP A 62 -13.02 -8.50 -7.42
C TRP A 62 -13.91 -7.46 -6.76
N GLY A 63 -13.96 -7.48 -5.43
CA GLY A 63 -14.83 -6.65 -4.61
C GLY A 63 -14.82 -7.12 -3.15
N PRO A 64 -15.57 -6.46 -2.27
CA PRO A 64 -15.53 -6.74 -0.83
C PRO A 64 -16.23 -8.06 -0.46
N ASN A 65 -17.11 -8.58 -1.33
CA ASN A 65 -18.09 -9.62 -1.00
C ASN A 65 -17.86 -10.90 -1.83
N LEU A 66 -16.61 -11.35 -1.98
CA LEU A 66 -16.30 -12.53 -2.81
C LEU A 66 -16.86 -13.84 -2.25
N GLU A 67 -17.10 -13.90 -0.95
CA GLU A 67 -17.65 -15.06 -0.25
C GLU A 67 -19.08 -15.40 -0.66
N VAL A 68 -19.84 -14.44 -1.21
CA VAL A 68 -21.21 -14.66 -1.71
C VAL A 68 -21.24 -15.71 -2.81
N TYR A 69 -20.15 -15.85 -3.58
CA TYR A 69 -20.05 -16.88 -4.61
C TYR A 69 -19.88 -18.29 -4.04
N ASN A 70 -19.50 -18.44 -2.76
CA ASN A 70 -19.29 -19.72 -2.09
C ASN A 70 -18.34 -20.67 -2.86
N LEU A 71 -17.25 -20.12 -3.41
CA LEU A 71 -16.22 -20.83 -4.17
C LEU A 71 -14.82 -20.67 -3.52
N PRO A 72 -14.63 -21.03 -2.24
CA PRO A 72 -13.37 -20.81 -1.54
C PRO A 72 -12.19 -21.54 -2.18
N GLU A 73 -12.43 -22.69 -2.80
CA GLU A 73 -11.41 -23.49 -3.50
C GLU A 73 -10.96 -22.89 -4.84
N ARG A 74 -11.73 -21.94 -5.39
CA ARG A 74 -11.43 -21.25 -6.64
C ARG A 74 -10.83 -19.86 -6.44
N MET A 75 -10.73 -19.39 -5.19
CA MET A 75 -10.13 -18.10 -4.87
C MET A 75 -8.64 -18.09 -5.21
N ILE A 76 -8.22 -17.09 -5.98
CA ILE A 76 -6.82 -16.83 -6.29
C ILE A 76 -6.26 -15.92 -5.19
N ASP A 77 -5.70 -16.50 -4.12
CA ASP A 77 -5.05 -15.76 -3.02
C ASP A 77 -3.70 -15.19 -3.48
N THR A 78 -3.45 -13.89 -3.26
CA THR A 78 -2.20 -13.22 -3.65
C THR A 78 -1.08 -13.31 -2.61
N TYR A 79 -1.32 -13.96 -1.48
CA TYR A 79 -0.30 -14.21 -0.46
C TYR A 79 0.93 -14.89 -1.06
N ALA A 80 2.09 -14.38 -0.66
CA ALA A 80 3.39 -14.97 -0.88
C ALA A 80 4.32 -14.54 0.25
N ARG A 81 5.23 -15.42 0.66
CA ARG A 81 6.23 -15.12 1.70
C ARG A 81 7.34 -14.19 1.19
N SER A 82 7.64 -14.23 -0.10
CA SER A 82 8.64 -13.37 -0.75
C SER A 82 8.30 -13.15 -2.21
N GLY A 83 8.81 -12.04 -2.78
CA GLY A 83 8.66 -11.71 -4.20
C GLY A 83 7.21 -11.57 -4.65
N ARG A 84 6.30 -11.18 -3.75
CA ARG A 84 4.86 -11.10 -4.02
C ARG A 84 4.57 -10.21 -5.22
N MET A 85 5.20 -9.04 -5.30
CA MET A 85 5.00 -8.07 -6.37
C MET A 85 5.57 -8.49 -7.73
N LYS A 86 6.34 -9.57 -7.79
CA LYS A 86 6.79 -10.18 -9.07
C LYS A 86 5.75 -11.15 -9.65
N GLN A 87 4.73 -11.52 -8.87
CA GLN A 87 3.75 -12.52 -9.26
C GLN A 87 2.58 -11.83 -9.97
N LYS A 88 2.21 -12.36 -11.15
CA LYS A 88 1.06 -11.86 -11.94
C LYS A 88 -0.20 -11.68 -11.10
N LYS A 89 -0.43 -12.55 -10.11
CA LYS A 89 -1.61 -12.46 -9.25
C LYS A 89 -1.63 -11.22 -8.36
N ALA A 90 -0.49 -10.77 -7.84
CA ALA A 90 -0.41 -9.55 -7.04
C ALA A 90 -0.42 -8.29 -7.92
N ILE A 91 0.21 -8.35 -9.10
CA ILE A 91 0.20 -7.27 -10.09
C ILE A 91 -1.25 -6.93 -10.49
N ARG A 92 -2.07 -7.95 -10.79
CA ARG A 92 -3.49 -7.75 -11.09
C ARG A 92 -4.26 -7.05 -9.98
N ILE A 93 -3.95 -7.35 -8.72
CA ILE A 93 -4.58 -6.68 -7.58
C ILE A 93 -4.22 -5.20 -7.52
N LEU A 94 -2.98 -4.81 -7.84
CA LEU A 94 -2.61 -3.41 -7.96
C LEU A 94 -3.41 -2.72 -9.08
N GLU A 95 -3.54 -3.36 -10.25
CA GLU A 95 -4.36 -2.84 -11.36
C GLU A 95 -5.84 -2.71 -10.94
N PHE A 96 -6.40 -3.72 -10.27
CA PHE A 96 -7.79 -3.65 -9.80
C PHE A 96 -7.98 -2.55 -8.75
N ALA A 97 -6.99 -2.33 -7.87
CA ALA A 97 -7.02 -1.28 -6.87
C ALA A 97 -7.00 0.12 -7.51
N LEU A 98 -6.15 0.33 -8.50
CA LEU A 98 -6.12 1.56 -9.30
C LEU A 98 -7.47 1.79 -9.99
N GLY A 99 -7.99 0.75 -10.67
CA GLY A 99 -9.28 0.80 -11.34
C GLY A 99 -10.41 1.13 -10.38
N ARG A 100 -10.46 0.45 -9.22
CA ARG A 100 -11.47 0.69 -8.19
C ARG A 100 -11.45 2.11 -7.68
N LEU A 101 -10.28 2.68 -7.37
CA LEU A 101 -10.20 4.06 -6.90
C LEU A 101 -10.64 5.05 -7.99
N ALA A 102 -10.30 4.78 -9.25
CA ALA A 102 -10.68 5.67 -10.33
C ALA A 102 -12.18 5.61 -10.69
N MET A 103 -12.90 4.57 -10.30
CA MET A 103 -14.38 4.53 -10.42
C MET A 103 -15.06 5.66 -9.64
N ASP A 104 -14.38 6.25 -8.65
CA ASP A 104 -14.91 7.40 -7.89
C ASP A 104 -14.86 8.72 -8.67
N TYR A 105 -14.26 8.70 -9.88
CA TYR A 105 -14.04 9.86 -10.74
C TYR A 105 -14.73 9.61 -12.10
N PRO A 106 -15.99 10.03 -12.28
CA PRO A 106 -16.73 9.82 -13.52
C PRO A 106 -15.99 10.28 -14.78
N GLU A 107 -15.18 11.34 -14.68
CA GLU A 107 -14.33 11.88 -15.75
C GLU A 107 -13.29 10.89 -16.29
N ALA A 108 -12.91 9.88 -15.50
CA ALA A 108 -11.91 8.88 -15.89
C ALA A 108 -12.41 7.91 -16.98
N TYR A 109 -13.73 7.88 -17.23
CA TYR A 109 -14.34 7.15 -18.33
C TYR A 109 -14.33 7.92 -19.66
N GLU A 110 -14.10 9.23 -19.62
CA GLU A 110 -14.13 10.11 -20.79
C GLU A 110 -12.73 10.55 -21.20
N SER A 111 -11.84 10.72 -20.22
CA SER A 111 -10.47 11.18 -20.43
C SER A 111 -9.50 10.49 -19.46
N PRO A 112 -8.20 10.40 -19.80
CA PRO A 112 -7.22 9.83 -18.89
C PRO A 112 -7.11 10.59 -17.56
N LEU A 113 -7.24 9.88 -16.44
CA LEU A 113 -7.06 10.43 -15.10
C LEU A 113 -5.58 10.42 -14.71
N VAL A 114 -4.96 11.59 -14.61
CA VAL A 114 -3.59 11.71 -14.07
C VAL A 114 -3.64 11.59 -12.55
N VAL A 115 -2.84 10.69 -11.98
CA VAL A 115 -2.87 10.31 -10.57
C VAL A 115 -1.48 10.36 -9.95
N HIS A 116 -1.39 10.91 -8.75
CA HIS A 116 -0.27 10.70 -7.86
C HIS A 116 -0.55 9.46 -6.99
N LEU A 117 0.35 8.50 -6.98
CA LEU A 117 0.16 7.22 -6.30
C LEU A 117 1.11 7.10 -5.11
N THR A 118 0.55 6.86 -3.92
CA THR A 118 1.31 6.44 -2.74
C THR A 118 1.08 4.96 -2.47
N LEU A 119 2.16 4.17 -2.43
CA LEU A 119 2.14 2.74 -2.12
C LEU A 119 2.83 2.46 -0.79
N GLY A 120 2.19 1.64 0.05
CA GLY A 120 2.80 1.04 1.23
C GLY A 120 3.44 -0.31 0.94
N LEU A 121 4.67 -0.53 1.45
CA LEU A 121 5.36 -1.82 1.37
C LEU A 121 5.90 -2.25 2.73
N SER A 122 6.01 -3.55 2.94
CA SER A 122 6.73 -4.07 4.10
C SER A 122 8.17 -3.54 4.09
N ILE A 123 8.71 -3.18 5.26
CA ILE A 123 10.10 -2.72 5.37
C ILE A 123 11.07 -3.80 4.85
N THR A 124 10.71 -5.08 5.00
CA THR A 124 11.47 -6.22 4.49
C THR A 124 11.56 -6.28 2.96
N ASP A 125 10.57 -5.73 2.26
CA ASP A 125 10.59 -5.62 0.80
C ASP A 125 11.34 -4.36 0.31
N MET A 126 11.75 -3.47 1.24
CA MET A 126 12.41 -2.19 0.97
C MET A 126 13.91 -2.18 1.28
N HIS A 127 14.51 -3.30 1.67
CA HIS A 127 15.96 -3.41 1.85
C HIS A 127 16.72 -3.18 0.52
N GLU A 128 17.95 -2.67 0.59
CA GLU A 128 18.74 -2.27 -0.59
C GLU A 128 18.99 -3.41 -1.60
N GLU A 129 18.99 -4.66 -1.14
CA GLU A 129 19.14 -5.85 -2.02
C GLU A 129 17.83 -6.27 -2.72
N SER A 130 16.69 -5.67 -2.34
CA SER A 130 15.38 -5.97 -2.93
C SER A 130 15.15 -5.15 -4.20
N ASP A 131 14.91 -5.83 -5.31
CA ASP A 131 14.45 -5.22 -6.57
C ASP A 131 12.94 -4.89 -6.56
N THR A 132 12.25 -5.07 -5.42
CA THR A 132 10.79 -4.89 -5.34
C THR A 132 10.37 -3.46 -5.65
N ILE A 133 11.14 -2.47 -5.18
CA ILE A 133 10.88 -1.05 -5.47
C ILE A 133 10.98 -0.79 -6.98
N ASP A 134 12.02 -1.28 -7.64
CA ASP A 134 12.21 -1.12 -9.09
C ASP A 134 11.12 -1.84 -9.90
N VAL A 135 10.72 -3.03 -9.46
CA VAL A 135 9.59 -3.76 -10.04
C VAL A 135 8.32 -2.92 -9.91
N LEU A 136 8.04 -2.34 -8.75
CA LEU A 136 6.86 -1.51 -8.53
C LEU A 136 6.89 -0.22 -9.34
N LYS A 137 8.03 0.44 -9.45
CA LYS A 137 8.19 1.62 -10.33
C LYS A 137 7.81 1.28 -11.77
N LYS A 138 8.35 0.18 -12.30
CA LYS A 138 8.05 -0.31 -13.66
C LYS A 138 6.59 -0.69 -13.85
N LEU A 139 5.95 -1.22 -12.80
CA LEU A 139 4.55 -1.63 -12.84
C LEU A 139 3.59 -0.45 -12.67
N ALA A 140 3.93 0.54 -11.86
CA ALA A 140 3.05 1.65 -11.52
C ALA A 140 3.14 2.80 -12.52
N ILE A 141 4.32 3.11 -13.05
CA ILE A 141 4.52 4.25 -13.95
C ILE A 141 4.05 3.89 -15.36
N GLY A 142 3.33 4.83 -15.98
CA GLY A 142 2.79 4.70 -17.32
C GLY A 142 1.28 4.81 -17.36
N GLN A 143 0.71 4.32 -18.45
CA GLN A 143 -0.73 4.34 -18.72
C GLN A 143 -1.36 2.98 -18.41
N HIS A 144 -2.39 3.01 -17.58
CA HIS A 144 -3.18 1.84 -17.16
C HIS A 144 -4.56 1.94 -17.78
N GLN A 145 -4.88 1.03 -18.69
CA GLN A 145 -6.23 0.87 -19.23
C GLN A 145 -6.88 -0.34 -18.57
N ILE A 146 -8.02 -0.13 -17.91
CA ILE A 146 -8.70 -1.17 -17.15
C ILE A 146 -10.16 -1.17 -17.61
N LEU A 147 -10.66 -2.34 -18.01
CA LEU A 147 -12.07 -2.53 -18.32
C LEU A 147 -12.78 -3.01 -17.06
N ILE A 148 -13.76 -2.24 -16.58
CA ILE A 148 -14.56 -2.56 -15.40
C ILE A 148 -16.02 -2.58 -15.82
N ASP A 149 -16.68 -3.73 -15.67
CA ASP A 149 -18.08 -3.95 -16.08
C ASP A 149 -18.38 -3.48 -17.51
N GLY A 150 -17.44 -3.73 -18.42
CA GLY A 150 -17.56 -3.38 -19.84
C GLY A 150 -17.24 -1.92 -20.18
N ARG A 151 -16.87 -1.07 -19.21
CA ARG A 151 -16.45 0.32 -19.44
C ARG A 151 -14.94 0.45 -19.28
N VAL A 152 -14.29 1.12 -20.23
CA VAL A 152 -12.84 1.38 -20.18
C VAL A 152 -12.59 2.61 -19.32
N LEU A 153 -11.61 2.50 -18.43
CA LEU A 153 -11.11 3.58 -17.63
C LEU A 153 -9.60 3.69 -17.87
N THR A 154 -9.09 4.91 -18.04
CA THR A 154 -7.65 5.15 -18.26
C THR A 154 -7.06 5.97 -17.13
N ILE A 155 -5.99 5.46 -16.51
CA ILE A 155 -5.22 6.14 -15.45
C ILE A 155 -3.80 6.35 -15.96
N ILE A 156 -3.19 7.49 -15.65
CA ILE A 156 -1.80 7.80 -16.01
C ILE A 156 -1.03 8.19 -14.74
N ILE A 157 0.11 7.52 -14.53
CA ILE A 157 1.13 7.90 -13.55
C ILE A 157 2.38 8.24 -14.36
N PRO A 158 2.61 9.54 -14.70
CA PRO A 158 3.55 9.90 -15.78
C PRO A 158 5.00 9.51 -15.52
N THR A 159 5.50 9.78 -14.32
CA THR A 159 6.92 9.68 -13.96
C THR A 159 7.08 9.26 -12.50
N GLU A 160 8.33 9.03 -12.06
CA GLU A 160 8.65 8.74 -10.66
C GLU A 160 8.23 9.86 -9.70
N GLU A 161 8.11 11.11 -10.16
CA GLU A 161 7.66 12.24 -9.32
C GLU A 161 6.20 12.07 -8.85
N PHE A 162 5.38 11.35 -9.62
CA PHE A 162 3.99 11.02 -9.31
C PHE A 162 3.86 9.75 -8.47
N LEU A 163 4.97 9.11 -8.09
CA LEU A 163 4.99 7.91 -7.28
C LEU A 163 5.65 8.19 -5.92
N SER A 164 5.06 7.67 -4.86
CA SER A 164 5.64 7.66 -3.52
C SER A 164 5.55 6.27 -2.95
N ILE A 165 6.68 5.66 -2.60
CA ILE A 165 6.72 4.35 -1.96
C ILE A 165 7.21 4.57 -0.53
N ILE A 166 6.45 4.09 0.44
CA ILE A 166 6.74 4.30 1.86
C ILE A 166 6.62 2.99 2.65
N PRO A 167 7.43 2.80 3.71
CA PRO A 167 7.26 1.67 4.60
C PRO A 167 5.86 1.64 5.19
N GLN A 168 5.26 0.46 5.28
CA GLN A 168 3.84 0.32 5.57
C GLN A 168 3.48 0.91 6.94
N TYR A 169 4.32 0.66 7.96
CA TYR A 169 4.13 1.18 9.31
C TYR A 169 4.24 2.71 9.40
N MET A 170 4.96 3.34 8.47
CA MET A 170 5.03 4.81 8.41
C MET A 170 3.69 5.43 8.05
N GLY A 171 2.77 4.68 7.43
CA GLY A 171 1.39 5.13 7.27
C GLY A 171 0.72 5.37 8.62
N THR A 172 0.88 4.46 9.59
CA THR A 172 0.37 4.68 10.95
C THR A 172 1.03 5.89 11.61
N VAL A 173 2.34 6.04 11.48
CA VAL A 173 3.08 7.19 12.04
C VAL A 173 2.60 8.51 11.44
N LEU A 174 2.49 8.59 10.10
CA LEU A 174 2.02 9.77 9.38
C LEU A 174 0.57 10.11 9.72
N ASN A 175 -0.28 9.11 9.93
CA ASN A 175 -1.66 9.33 10.33
C ASN A 175 -1.78 9.97 11.73
N LEU A 176 -0.82 9.71 12.62
CA LEU A 176 -0.75 10.33 13.94
C LEU A 176 -0.04 11.69 13.93
N ALA A 177 0.97 11.82 13.07
CA ALA A 177 1.77 13.03 12.93
C ALA A 177 1.00 14.18 12.27
N PHE A 178 -0.10 13.91 11.57
CA PHE A 178 -0.90 14.92 10.89
C PHE A 178 -2.40 14.69 11.09
N ASP A 179 -3.13 15.77 11.41
CA ASP A 179 -4.60 15.73 11.47
C ASP A 179 -5.24 15.73 10.08
N GLU A 180 -6.56 15.85 10.01
CA GLU A 180 -7.31 15.83 8.74
C GLU A 180 -7.13 17.14 7.95
N GLU A 181 -6.79 18.24 8.64
CA GLU A 181 -6.39 19.52 8.07
C GLU A 181 -4.89 19.60 7.74
N TYR A 182 -4.19 18.46 7.82
CA TYR A 182 -2.76 18.30 7.55
C TYR A 182 -1.84 19.14 8.45
N GLN A 183 -2.34 19.57 9.61
CA GLN A 183 -1.53 20.26 10.61
C GLN A 183 -0.68 19.25 11.39
N ARG A 184 0.56 19.65 11.66
CA ARG A 184 1.57 18.80 12.28
C ARG A 184 1.31 18.64 13.77
N ASN A 185 1.16 17.41 14.23
CA ASN A 185 1.18 17.04 15.62
C ASN A 185 2.62 16.75 16.08
N GLN A 186 3.25 17.74 16.72
CA GLN A 186 4.65 17.68 17.17
C GLN A 186 4.95 16.45 18.04
N ARG A 187 4.00 16.02 18.88
CA ARG A 187 4.14 14.85 19.75
C ARG A 187 4.54 13.60 18.96
N PHE A 188 3.94 13.38 17.79
CA PHE A 188 4.21 12.21 16.98
C PHE A 188 5.21 12.48 15.85
N SER A 189 5.27 13.71 15.33
CA SER A 189 6.16 14.02 14.21
C SER A 189 7.63 14.18 14.61
N ASP A 190 7.92 14.50 15.87
CA ASP A 190 9.28 14.67 16.40
C ASP A 190 9.72 13.53 17.34
N GLY A 191 8.77 12.69 17.77
CA GLY A 191 9.01 11.64 18.76
C GLY A 191 9.70 10.39 18.22
N LYS A 192 10.32 9.63 19.10
CA LYS A 192 10.79 8.26 18.85
C LYS A 192 9.62 7.30 19.05
N ILE A 193 9.15 6.69 17.97
CA ILE A 193 7.92 5.90 17.96
C ILE A 193 8.24 4.44 17.69
N GLY A 194 7.77 3.55 18.56
CA GLY A 194 7.58 2.14 18.26
C GLY A 194 6.22 1.89 17.61
N VAL A 195 6.14 0.97 16.65
CA VAL A 195 4.86 0.52 16.07
C VAL A 195 4.79 -0.99 16.16
N ILE A 196 3.76 -1.52 16.82
CA ILE A 196 3.41 -2.93 16.87
C ILE A 196 2.11 -3.13 16.08
N ASP A 197 2.20 -3.70 14.87
CA ASP A 197 1.04 -4.04 14.04
C ASP A 197 0.69 -5.52 14.22
N ILE A 198 -0.46 -5.77 14.86
CA ILE A 198 -0.98 -7.12 15.12
C ILE A 198 -1.94 -7.50 14.00
N GLY A 199 -1.38 -8.18 13.00
CA GLY A 199 -2.10 -8.72 11.86
C GLY A 199 -2.75 -10.07 12.12
N GLY A 200 -3.41 -10.60 11.08
CA GLY A 200 -4.01 -11.94 11.13
C GLY A 200 -2.95 -13.05 11.23
N GLY A 201 -1.90 -12.98 10.41
CA GLY A 201 -0.85 -14.01 10.38
C GLY A 201 0.41 -13.65 11.15
N THR A 202 0.72 -12.36 11.28
CA THR A 202 2.01 -11.87 11.74
C THR A 202 1.83 -10.69 12.70
N ILE A 203 2.84 -10.48 13.55
CA ILE A 203 3.03 -9.27 14.34
C ILE A 203 4.28 -8.59 13.76
N LEU A 204 4.15 -7.34 13.35
CA LEU A 204 5.25 -6.53 12.82
C LEU A 204 5.64 -5.47 13.84
N ILE A 205 6.93 -5.33 14.10
CA ILE A 205 7.48 -4.40 15.08
C ILE A 205 8.48 -3.51 14.38
N ASN A 206 8.20 -2.21 14.37
CA ASN A 206 9.01 -1.22 13.67
C ASN A 206 9.26 -0.01 14.56
N ARG A 207 10.23 0.82 14.16
CA ARG A 207 10.61 2.03 14.90
C ARG A 207 10.80 3.21 13.96
N SER A 208 10.56 4.42 14.42
CA SER A 208 10.92 5.65 13.72
C SER A 208 11.47 6.68 14.69
N VAL A 209 12.29 7.60 14.17
CA VAL A 209 12.73 8.80 14.89
C VAL A 209 12.17 10.00 14.15
N GLY A 210 11.17 10.64 14.74
CA GLY A 210 10.28 11.54 14.02
C GLY A 210 9.66 10.84 12.81
N LEU A 211 9.71 11.52 11.66
CA LEU A 211 9.21 10.99 10.39
C LEU A 211 10.26 10.17 9.61
N ASN A 212 11.38 9.82 10.22
CA ASN A 212 12.42 9.00 9.59
C ASN A 212 12.23 7.53 9.99
N PRO A 213 11.97 6.62 9.03
CA PRO A 213 11.82 5.20 9.31
C PRO A 213 13.15 4.57 9.74
N SER A 214 13.11 3.67 10.73
CA SER A 214 14.20 2.71 10.96
C SER A 214 14.22 1.68 9.83
N PRO A 215 15.39 1.33 9.28
CA PRO A 215 15.52 0.26 8.30
C PRO A 215 15.33 -1.13 8.95
N ASN A 216 15.45 -1.21 10.27
CA ASN A 216 15.32 -2.46 11.03
C ASN A 216 13.91 -2.57 11.60
N GLY A 217 13.32 -3.75 11.41
CA GLY A 217 12.06 -4.16 12.02
C GLY A 217 12.09 -5.66 12.30
N ASP A 218 11.24 -6.08 13.23
CA ASP A 218 11.09 -7.48 13.63
C ASP A 218 9.73 -8.01 13.17
N GLU A 219 9.69 -9.28 12.74
CA GLU A 219 8.46 -9.96 12.33
C GLU A 219 8.33 -11.29 13.10
N ARG A 220 7.14 -11.52 13.65
CA ARG A 220 6.77 -12.79 14.29
C ARG A 220 5.57 -13.42 13.59
N PHE A 221 5.61 -14.73 13.36
CA PHE A 221 4.50 -15.50 12.79
C PHE A 221 3.46 -15.90 13.85
N GLU A 222 3.06 -14.92 14.67
CA GLU A 222 2.24 -15.11 15.87
C GLU A 222 1.01 -14.20 15.90
N GLY A 223 0.45 -13.88 14.72
CA GLY A 223 -0.77 -13.07 14.62
C GLY A 223 -2.02 -13.76 15.20
N ILE A 224 -3.17 -13.09 15.08
CA ILE A 224 -4.46 -13.52 15.65
C ILE A 224 -4.92 -14.93 15.20
N GLN A 225 -4.43 -15.45 14.08
CA GLN A 225 -4.74 -16.82 13.66
C GLN A 225 -4.27 -17.88 14.67
N ASN A 226 -3.25 -17.61 15.48
CA ASN A 226 -2.86 -18.53 16.55
C ASN A 226 -3.91 -18.55 17.67
N LEU A 227 -4.43 -17.37 18.06
CA LEU A 227 -5.57 -17.25 18.98
C LEU A 227 -6.82 -17.98 18.43
N ILE A 228 -7.15 -17.77 17.16
CA ILE A 228 -8.30 -18.42 16.49
C ILE A 228 -8.17 -19.94 16.52
N LYS A 229 -7.00 -20.47 16.15
CA LYS A 229 -6.71 -21.91 16.19
C LYS A 229 -6.91 -22.47 17.59
N GLU A 230 -6.46 -21.74 18.60
CA GLU A 230 -6.48 -22.25 19.97
C GLU A 230 -7.88 -22.21 20.60
N ILE A 231 -8.66 -21.17 20.32
CA ILE A 231 -10.10 -21.16 20.61
C ILE A 231 -10.77 -22.34 19.90
N GLY A 232 -10.48 -22.55 18.61
CA GLY A 232 -11.02 -23.67 17.83
C GLY A 232 -10.73 -25.03 18.44
N ARG A 233 -9.50 -25.24 18.91
CA ARG A 233 -9.10 -26.45 19.63
C ARG A 233 -9.89 -26.62 20.92
N ARG A 234 -10.06 -25.57 21.73
CA ARG A 234 -10.79 -25.62 23.01
C ARG A 234 -12.27 -25.94 22.85
N ILE A 235 -12.89 -25.47 21.76
CA ILE A 235 -14.33 -25.68 21.50
C ILE A 235 -14.60 -26.84 20.53
N ASN A 236 -13.57 -27.56 20.09
CA ASN A 236 -13.63 -28.63 19.09
C ASN A 236 -14.27 -28.18 17.76
N SER A 237 -13.87 -27.02 17.24
CA SER A 237 -14.31 -26.46 15.96
C SER A 237 -13.18 -26.50 14.92
N THR A 238 -13.52 -26.94 13.71
CA THR A 238 -12.66 -26.89 12.53
C THR A 238 -12.98 -25.71 11.61
N LYS A 239 -13.79 -24.75 12.07
CA LYS A 239 -14.30 -23.61 11.28
C LYS A 239 -13.67 -22.28 11.76
N PRO A 240 -12.42 -21.98 11.39
CA PRO A 240 -11.71 -20.77 11.85
C PRO A 240 -12.39 -19.48 11.43
N PHE A 241 -13.00 -19.45 10.24
CA PHE A 241 -13.74 -18.29 9.74
C PHE A 241 -14.90 -17.87 10.68
N LEU A 242 -15.67 -18.84 11.18
CA LEU A 242 -16.77 -18.54 12.11
C LEU A 242 -16.27 -18.01 13.46
N ILE A 243 -15.11 -18.50 13.91
CA ILE A 243 -14.48 -18.02 15.13
C ILE A 243 -13.98 -16.59 14.93
N GLU A 244 -13.32 -16.30 13.81
CA GLU A 244 -12.88 -14.94 13.48
C GLU A 244 -14.06 -13.96 13.39
N GLN A 245 -15.15 -14.36 12.73
CA GLN A 245 -16.37 -13.55 12.65
C GLN A 245 -16.93 -13.26 14.04
N MET A 246 -17.05 -14.30 14.87
CA MET A 246 -17.53 -14.18 16.24
C MET A 246 -16.63 -13.29 17.11
N LEU A 247 -15.30 -13.35 16.95
CA LEU A 247 -14.37 -12.47 17.67
C LEU A 247 -14.58 -10.99 17.34
N ARG A 248 -15.01 -10.69 16.10
CA ARG A 248 -15.29 -9.32 15.63
C ARG A 248 -16.72 -8.86 15.94
N SER A 249 -17.62 -9.76 16.30
CA SER A 249 -19.04 -9.47 16.56
C SER A 249 -19.47 -9.98 17.94
N ALA A 250 -18.68 -9.66 18.97
CA ALA A 250 -19.13 -9.81 20.35
C ALA A 250 -20.45 -9.06 20.56
N ASP A 251 -21.34 -9.59 21.40
CA ASP A 251 -22.59 -8.89 21.72
C ASP A 251 -22.32 -7.60 22.51
N ASP A 252 -23.36 -6.77 22.70
CA ASP A 252 -23.26 -5.50 23.43
C ASP A 252 -22.76 -5.64 24.89
N LYS A 253 -22.74 -6.87 25.42
CA LYS A 253 -22.26 -7.21 26.77
C LYS A 253 -20.87 -7.86 26.74
N GLY A 254 -20.25 -7.95 25.56
CA GLY A 254 -18.94 -8.56 25.35
C GLY A 254 -18.94 -10.09 25.50
N ASN A 255 -20.07 -10.75 25.25
CA ASN A 255 -20.16 -12.21 25.25
C ASN A 255 -19.93 -12.78 23.85
N TYR A 256 -19.41 -14.01 23.82
CA TYR A 256 -19.08 -14.74 22.61
C TYR A 256 -19.95 -15.98 22.48
N ASN A 257 -20.91 -15.92 21.54
CA ASN A 257 -21.78 -17.04 21.20
C ASN A 257 -21.31 -17.70 19.90
N TYR A 258 -20.80 -18.93 20.01
CA TYR A 258 -20.39 -19.71 18.85
C TYR A 258 -21.58 -20.44 18.23
N ARG A 259 -21.81 -20.22 16.94
CA ARG A 259 -22.92 -20.81 16.19
C ARG A 259 -22.41 -21.57 14.96
N PRO A 260 -22.26 -22.90 15.03
CA PRO A 260 -21.64 -23.67 13.96
C PRO A 260 -22.52 -23.85 12.71
N ASN A 261 -23.83 -23.62 12.82
CA ASN A 261 -24.81 -23.80 11.75
C ASN A 261 -26.08 -22.95 11.99
N SER A 262 -27.06 -23.04 11.10
CA SER A 262 -28.31 -22.29 11.19
C SER A 262 -29.25 -22.77 12.31
N ASN A 263 -29.05 -23.96 12.86
CA ASN A 263 -29.84 -24.46 13.99
C ASN A 263 -29.46 -23.70 15.27
N ARG A 264 -30.42 -22.99 15.87
CA ARG A 264 -30.18 -22.19 17.08
C ARG A 264 -29.83 -23.04 18.30
N GLN A 265 -30.26 -24.30 18.35
CA GLN A 265 -29.97 -25.20 19.47
C GLN A 265 -28.50 -25.61 19.56
N ASP A 266 -27.76 -25.52 18.45
CA ASP A 266 -26.33 -25.84 18.42
C ASP A 266 -25.44 -24.65 18.84
N SER A 267 -26.05 -23.50 19.16
CA SER A 267 -25.32 -22.32 19.65
C SER A 267 -24.82 -22.54 21.07
N ARG A 268 -23.57 -22.13 21.34
CA ARG A 268 -22.93 -22.30 22.64
C ARG A 268 -22.32 -20.97 23.09
N ASP A 269 -22.58 -20.59 24.34
CA ASP A 269 -21.81 -19.54 25.00
C ASP A 269 -20.41 -20.07 25.30
N ILE A 270 -19.40 -19.43 24.72
CA ILE A 270 -17.99 -19.77 24.90
C ILE A 270 -17.18 -18.59 25.45
N THR A 271 -17.86 -17.63 26.09
CA THR A 271 -17.28 -16.38 26.56
C THR A 271 -16.07 -16.58 27.46
N SER A 272 -16.16 -17.52 28.42
CA SER A 272 -15.05 -17.82 29.34
C SER A 272 -13.83 -18.40 28.62
N VAL A 273 -14.04 -19.27 27.63
CA VAL A 273 -12.97 -19.84 26.81
C VAL A 273 -12.30 -18.75 26.00
N VAL A 274 -13.10 -17.93 25.31
CA VAL A 274 -12.58 -16.86 24.45
C VAL A 274 -11.78 -15.82 25.26
N ARG A 275 -12.34 -15.35 26.39
CA ARG A 275 -11.64 -14.38 27.26
C ARG A 275 -10.34 -14.96 27.82
N GLY A 276 -10.36 -16.22 28.26
CA GLY A 276 -9.16 -16.89 28.75
C GLY A 276 -8.07 -17.08 27.69
N GLU A 277 -8.43 -17.35 26.43
CA GLU A 277 -7.43 -17.44 25.35
C GLU A 277 -6.95 -16.06 24.88
N ILE A 278 -7.81 -15.04 24.85
CA ILE A 278 -7.40 -13.65 24.61
C ILE A 278 -6.39 -13.19 25.66
N GLU A 279 -6.66 -13.47 26.94
CA GLU A 279 -5.76 -13.14 28.03
C GLU A 279 -4.43 -13.88 27.88
N ARG A 280 -4.45 -15.20 27.62
CA ARG A 280 -3.24 -15.98 27.35
C ARG A 280 -2.42 -15.43 26.19
N TYR A 281 -3.05 -15.13 25.06
CA TYR A 281 -2.39 -14.56 23.90
C TYR A 281 -1.75 -13.20 24.24
N THR A 282 -2.47 -12.37 24.98
CA THR A 282 -1.96 -11.07 25.40
C THR A 282 -0.73 -11.22 26.31
N ARG A 283 -0.81 -12.08 27.33
CA ARG A 283 0.26 -12.26 28.33
C ARG A 283 1.49 -12.96 27.78
N PHE A 284 1.31 -14.00 26.99
CA PHE A 284 2.41 -14.90 26.62
C PHE A 284 2.91 -14.71 25.18
N THR A 285 2.22 -13.91 24.37
CA THR A 285 2.64 -13.61 23.00
C THR A 285 2.92 -12.13 22.82
N VAL A 286 1.98 -11.25 23.18
CA VAL A 286 2.15 -9.81 22.91
C VAL A 286 3.03 -9.12 23.94
N ALA A 287 2.81 -9.36 25.24
CA ALA A 287 3.57 -8.71 26.31
C ALA A 287 5.09 -8.91 26.19
N PRO A 288 5.61 -10.14 25.95
CA PRO A 288 7.05 -10.35 25.80
C PRO A 288 7.62 -9.57 24.61
N LEU A 289 6.87 -9.47 23.50
CA LEU A 289 7.32 -8.72 22.33
C LEU A 289 7.46 -7.24 22.61
N VAL A 290 6.61 -6.65 23.46
CA VAL A 290 6.77 -5.25 23.89
C VAL A 290 8.11 -5.10 24.62
N THR A 291 8.36 -5.90 25.65
CA THR A 291 9.56 -5.75 26.50
C THR A 291 10.85 -6.16 25.80
N GLU A 292 10.81 -7.17 24.93
CA GLU A 292 11.98 -7.64 24.17
C GLU A 292 12.41 -6.62 23.09
N ASN A 293 11.46 -5.91 22.49
CA ASN A 293 11.74 -4.98 21.40
C ASN A 293 11.94 -3.54 21.90
N PHE A 294 11.50 -3.21 23.10
CA PHE A 294 11.68 -1.88 23.66
C PHE A 294 12.33 -1.95 25.03
N PRO A 295 13.52 -2.59 25.17
CA PRO A 295 14.14 -2.84 26.48
C PRO A 295 14.47 -1.54 27.22
N ASP A 296 14.94 -0.52 26.48
CA ASP A 296 15.23 0.83 26.98
C ASP A 296 14.00 1.72 26.74
N ILE A 297 12.94 1.45 27.48
CA ILE A 297 11.61 2.04 27.30
C ILE A 297 11.61 3.57 27.44
N GLU A 298 12.55 4.11 28.21
CA GLU A 298 12.80 5.54 28.38
C GLU A 298 13.22 6.24 27.09
N GLU A 299 13.81 5.52 26.13
CA GLU A 299 14.20 6.06 24.84
C GLU A 299 13.06 6.16 23.85
N ILE A 300 11.88 5.59 24.15
CA ILE A 300 10.74 5.55 23.23
C ILE A 300 9.63 6.43 23.78
N ASP A 301 9.21 7.46 23.05
CA ASP A 301 8.15 8.34 23.51
C ASP A 301 6.79 7.63 23.52
N PHE A 302 6.49 6.86 22.46
CA PHE A 302 5.23 6.14 22.31
C PHE A 302 5.44 4.80 21.59
N ILE A 303 4.69 3.78 22.01
CA ILE A 303 4.56 2.51 21.29
C ILE A 303 3.13 2.41 20.79
N VAL A 304 2.94 2.63 19.49
CA VAL A 304 1.63 2.55 18.85
C VAL A 304 1.28 1.08 18.62
N VAL A 305 0.17 0.63 19.21
CA VAL A 305 -0.38 -0.71 19.01
C VAL A 305 -1.53 -0.60 18.00
N THR A 306 -1.37 -1.23 16.85
CA THR A 306 -2.26 -1.12 15.68
C THR A 306 -2.54 -2.50 15.06
N GLY A 307 -3.20 -2.52 13.91
CA GLY A 307 -3.61 -3.74 13.24
C GLY A 307 -4.97 -4.25 13.69
N GLY A 308 -5.52 -5.21 12.93
CA GLY A 308 -6.85 -5.76 13.19
C GLY A 308 -6.95 -6.55 14.49
N GLY A 309 -5.82 -7.00 15.06
CA GLY A 309 -5.74 -7.73 16.31
C GLY A 309 -5.59 -6.87 17.56
N ALA A 310 -5.21 -5.59 17.45
CA ALA A 310 -4.99 -4.72 18.60
C ALA A 310 -6.23 -4.55 19.49
N SER A 311 -7.41 -4.53 18.87
CA SER A 311 -8.70 -4.40 19.59
C SER A 311 -9.05 -5.62 20.44
N LEU A 312 -8.44 -6.78 20.17
CA LEU A 312 -8.71 -8.03 20.87
C LEU A 312 -7.86 -8.20 22.13
N LEU A 313 -6.88 -7.33 22.39
CA LEU A 313 -5.97 -7.51 23.53
C LEU A 313 -6.65 -7.22 24.86
N ALA A 314 -6.36 -8.05 25.86
CA ALA A 314 -6.76 -7.82 27.24
C ALA A 314 -5.84 -6.78 27.89
N LYS A 315 -6.20 -5.50 27.79
CA LYS A 315 -5.35 -4.38 28.23
C LYS A 315 -4.88 -4.48 29.69
N GLU A 316 -5.75 -4.88 30.61
CA GLU A 316 -5.37 -5.08 32.02
C GLU A 316 -4.34 -6.21 32.17
N ALA A 317 -4.52 -7.33 31.47
CA ALA A 317 -3.55 -8.42 31.50
C ALA A 317 -2.22 -8.02 30.86
N LEU A 318 -2.25 -7.19 29.82
CA LEU A 318 -1.02 -6.64 29.23
C LEU A 318 -0.28 -5.76 30.24
N LYS A 319 -1.00 -4.85 30.89
CA LYS A 319 -0.48 -3.96 31.93
C LYS A 319 0.16 -4.74 33.09
N ASP A 320 -0.50 -5.79 33.55
CA ASP A 320 0.01 -6.66 34.62
C ASP A 320 1.37 -7.30 34.26
N GLU A 321 1.56 -7.68 32.99
CA GLU A 321 2.77 -8.38 32.53
C GLU A 321 3.94 -7.43 32.22
N ILE A 322 3.67 -6.28 31.58
CA ILE A 322 4.73 -5.34 31.16
C ILE A 322 5.02 -4.25 32.20
N GLY A 323 4.14 -4.08 33.20
CA GLY A 323 4.23 -3.03 34.20
C GLY A 323 3.66 -1.67 33.73
N GLU A 324 3.37 -0.80 34.71
CA GLU A 324 2.75 0.52 34.46
C GLU A 324 3.59 1.40 33.53
N GLU A 325 4.91 1.42 33.71
CA GLU A 325 5.81 2.30 32.95
C GLU A 325 5.78 2.03 31.44
N TYR A 326 5.80 0.75 31.05
CA TYR A 326 5.62 0.35 29.65
C TYR A 326 4.20 0.66 29.17
N PHE A 327 3.21 0.36 30.01
CA PHE A 327 1.80 0.51 29.64
C PHE A 327 1.42 1.98 29.37
N GLU A 328 1.95 2.94 30.14
CA GLU A 328 1.71 4.38 29.94
C GLU A 328 2.23 4.91 28.59
N ARG A 329 3.22 4.23 27.99
CA ARG A 329 3.74 4.57 26.66
C ARG A 329 2.97 3.88 25.53
N LEU A 330 2.12 2.90 25.83
CA LEU A 330 1.30 2.25 24.81
C LEU A 330 0.18 3.16 24.32
N PHE A 331 0.11 3.36 23.01
CA PHE A 331 -0.97 4.08 22.35
C PHE A 331 -1.77 3.12 21.47
N PHE A 332 -2.96 2.70 21.94
CA PHE A 332 -3.85 1.83 21.18
C PHE A 332 -4.63 2.66 20.15
N LEU A 333 -4.35 2.44 18.87
CA LEU A 333 -4.97 3.20 17.81
C LEU A 333 -6.42 2.76 17.58
N ASN A 334 -7.35 3.71 17.67
CA ASN A 334 -8.74 3.52 17.25
C ASN A 334 -8.81 3.51 15.72
N GLU A 335 -9.71 2.70 15.15
CA GLU A 335 -9.83 2.54 13.68
C GLU A 335 -8.51 2.14 12.99
N SER A 336 -7.72 1.30 13.66
CA SER A 336 -6.40 0.84 13.22
C SER A 336 -6.38 0.20 11.83
N GLU A 337 -7.53 -0.28 11.33
CA GLU A 337 -7.61 -0.90 10.01
C GLU A 337 -7.18 0.07 8.91
N PHE A 338 -7.67 1.31 8.87
CA PHE A 338 -7.37 2.27 7.79
C PHE A 338 -6.20 3.21 8.08
N ALA A 339 -5.58 3.11 9.26
CA ALA A 339 -4.51 4.01 9.69
C ALA A 339 -3.37 4.15 8.67
N ASN A 340 -2.88 3.03 8.14
CA ASN A 340 -1.80 3.05 7.16
C ASN A 340 -2.18 3.83 5.91
N VAL A 341 -3.32 3.50 5.28
CA VAL A 341 -3.73 4.13 4.02
C VAL A 341 -4.11 5.60 4.20
N ARG A 342 -4.63 5.99 5.37
CA ARG A 342 -4.87 7.40 5.73
C ARG A 342 -3.55 8.18 5.82
N GLY A 343 -2.55 7.64 6.50
CA GLY A 343 -1.24 8.31 6.56
C GLY A 343 -0.50 8.33 5.23
N PHE A 344 -0.65 7.30 4.40
CA PHE A 344 -0.12 7.31 3.04
C PHE A 344 -0.72 8.45 2.20
N TYR A 345 -2.03 8.64 2.33
CA TYR A 345 -2.74 9.73 1.67
C TYR A 345 -2.27 11.09 2.20
N LYS A 346 -2.17 11.27 3.53
CA LYS A 346 -1.64 12.50 4.16
C LYS A 346 -0.21 12.81 3.73
N GLY A 347 0.68 11.81 3.74
CA GLY A 347 2.07 11.94 3.30
C GLY A 347 2.19 12.30 1.83
N GLY A 348 1.39 11.66 0.96
CA GLY A 348 1.30 12.02 -0.45
C GLY A 348 0.78 13.45 -0.65
N TYR A 349 -0.30 13.81 0.05
CA TYR A 349 -0.86 15.16 0.02
C TYR A 349 0.19 16.21 0.36
N LEU A 350 0.89 16.04 1.48
CA LEU A 350 1.94 16.96 1.93
C LEU A 350 3.09 17.03 0.92
N LYS A 351 3.57 15.89 0.40
CA LYS A 351 4.63 15.84 -0.61
C LYS A 351 4.30 16.69 -1.83
N TRP A 352 3.08 16.57 -2.35
CA TRP A 352 2.70 17.17 -3.63
C TRP A 352 1.95 18.52 -3.52
N HIS A 353 1.32 18.84 -2.39
CA HIS A 353 0.73 20.16 -2.16
C HIS A 353 1.76 21.18 -1.66
N ILE A 354 2.67 20.80 -0.77
CA ILE A 354 3.72 21.73 -0.30
C ILE A 354 4.69 22.06 -1.45
N SER A 355 5.04 21.05 -2.27
CA SER A 355 5.80 21.30 -3.50
C SER A 355 5.05 22.21 -4.48
N ASN A 356 3.71 22.28 -4.39
CA ASN A 356 2.90 23.12 -5.26
C ASN A 356 2.81 24.60 -4.80
N ASP A 357 3.00 24.92 -3.52
CA ASP A 357 3.16 26.31 -3.08
C ASP A 357 4.52 26.89 -3.50
N ASP A 358 5.58 26.08 -3.48
CA ASP A 358 6.85 26.43 -4.15
C ASP A 358 6.72 26.36 -5.69
N SER A 359 5.75 25.60 -6.23
CA SER A 359 5.48 25.51 -7.68
C SER A 359 4.81 26.73 -8.28
N LEU A 360 4.47 27.78 -7.52
CA LEU A 360 4.09 29.05 -8.13
C LEU A 360 5.24 29.60 -9.02
N GLN A 361 6.49 29.18 -8.74
CA GLN A 361 7.65 29.42 -9.62
C GLN A 361 7.70 28.48 -10.86
N ILE A 362 7.15 27.27 -10.76
CA ILE A 362 7.09 26.29 -11.86
C ILE A 362 5.89 26.57 -12.78
N LYS A 363 4.75 27.07 -12.27
CA LYS A 363 3.63 27.56 -13.10
C LYS A 363 4.06 28.69 -14.03
N ASN A 364 4.92 29.60 -13.59
CA ASN A 364 5.54 30.62 -14.45
C ASN A 364 6.48 30.03 -15.53
N SER A 365 6.94 28.80 -15.34
CA SER A 365 7.79 28.07 -16.29
C SER A 365 6.96 27.21 -17.25
N LEU A 366 5.83 26.65 -16.81
CA LEU A 366 4.88 25.89 -17.63
C LEU A 366 4.00 26.80 -18.50
N GLU A 367 3.63 28.01 -18.03
CA GLU A 367 2.97 29.00 -18.89
C GLU A 367 3.88 29.47 -20.04
N LYS A 368 5.21 29.44 -19.87
CA LYS A 368 6.19 29.68 -20.96
C LYS A 368 6.29 28.53 -21.95
N VAL A 369 5.98 27.30 -21.54
CA VAL A 369 5.95 26.11 -22.41
C VAL A 369 4.59 26.01 -23.14
N GLN A 370 3.50 26.42 -22.49
CA GLN A 370 2.17 26.45 -23.10
C GLN A 370 1.99 27.62 -24.09
N THR A 371 2.60 28.79 -23.83
CA THR A 371 2.63 29.90 -24.80
C THR A 371 3.54 29.66 -26.00
N SER A 372 4.47 28.69 -25.93
CA SER A 372 5.29 28.26 -27.08
C SER A 372 4.65 27.14 -27.92
N LEU A 373 3.59 26.48 -27.41
CA LEU A 373 2.84 25.45 -28.14
C LEU A 373 1.53 25.98 -28.76
N THR A 374 0.99 27.10 -28.28
CA THR A 374 -0.21 27.74 -28.88
C THR A 374 0.10 28.75 -29.99
N ASN A 375 1.36 29.06 -30.28
CA ASN A 375 1.75 29.93 -31.40
C ASN A 375 2.06 29.17 -32.71
N PHE A 376 1.68 27.89 -32.81
CA PHE A 376 1.91 27.07 -34.01
C PHE A 376 0.65 26.78 -34.85
N GLU A 377 -0.52 27.33 -34.50
CA GLU A 377 -1.78 27.12 -35.27
C GLU A 377 -2.50 28.43 -35.69
N ALA A 378 -1.82 29.57 -35.69
CA ALA A 378 -2.37 30.80 -36.29
C ALA A 378 -1.36 31.43 -37.24
N PHE A 379 -1.84 31.79 -38.44
CA PHE A 379 -1.16 32.40 -39.59
C PHE A 379 -0.73 31.45 -40.73
N GLN A 380 -1.74 30.95 -41.46
CA GLN A 380 -1.72 31.09 -42.91
C GLN A 380 -1.92 32.58 -43.23
N ASP A 381 -0.86 33.27 -43.65
CA ASP A 381 -0.82 34.07 -44.88
C ASP A 381 0.53 34.78 -45.03
N GLU A 382 0.94 34.87 -46.29
CA GLU A 382 2.23 35.25 -46.86
C GLU A 382 3.02 36.39 -46.18
N LYS A 383 4.30 36.11 -45.86
CA LYS A 383 5.45 36.98 -46.22
C LYS A 383 6.79 36.26 -46.01
N GLU A 384 7.65 36.37 -47.01
CA GLU A 384 8.98 35.75 -47.13
C GLU A 384 9.82 35.87 -45.86
N LEU A 385 10.30 34.73 -45.36
CA LEU A 385 11.39 34.63 -44.40
C LEU A 385 12.51 33.80 -45.03
N VAL A 386 13.70 34.40 -45.17
CA VAL A 386 14.89 33.77 -45.75
C VAL A 386 15.38 32.65 -44.83
N ILE A 387 15.32 31.41 -45.30
CA ILE A 387 15.86 30.22 -44.64
C ILE A 387 17.35 30.08 -45.02
N PRO A 388 18.30 29.94 -44.08
CA PRO A 388 19.68 29.61 -44.43
C PRO A 388 19.76 28.18 -44.98
N SER A 389 20.56 27.97 -46.03
CA SER A 389 20.61 26.70 -46.74
C SER A 389 21.14 25.54 -45.85
N ASN A 390 20.71 24.32 -46.20
CA ASN A 390 21.07 23.05 -45.55
C ASN A 390 22.59 22.79 -45.37
N GLU A 391 23.45 23.55 -46.05
CA GLU A 391 24.91 23.45 -45.87
C GLU A 391 25.38 24.00 -44.51
N THR A 392 24.73 25.04 -43.97
CA THR A 392 25.12 25.68 -42.69
C THR A 392 24.77 24.81 -41.48
N ILE A 393 23.64 24.09 -41.54
CA ILE A 393 23.20 23.19 -40.45
C ILE A 393 24.05 21.92 -40.42
N ASN A 394 24.46 21.41 -41.58
CA ASN A 394 25.32 20.23 -41.66
C ASN A 394 26.78 20.52 -41.25
N THR A 395 27.29 21.74 -41.46
CA THR A 395 28.63 22.13 -40.99
C THR A 395 28.70 22.26 -39.47
N LEU A 396 27.68 22.82 -38.81
CA LEU A 396 27.61 22.94 -37.35
C LEU A 396 27.55 21.57 -36.66
N ARG A 397 26.68 20.66 -37.13
CA ARG A 397 26.62 19.28 -36.61
C ARG A 397 27.91 18.49 -36.82
N SER A 398 28.61 18.74 -37.92
CA SER A 398 29.89 18.07 -38.20
C SER A 398 31.02 18.55 -37.28
N GLN A 399 31.00 19.81 -36.86
CA GLN A 399 31.98 20.37 -35.92
C GLN A 399 31.77 19.84 -34.49
N GLU A 400 30.52 19.78 -34.02
CA GLU A 400 30.18 19.25 -32.69
C GLU A 400 30.56 17.77 -32.56
N VAL A 401 30.34 16.96 -33.60
CA VAL A 401 30.72 15.55 -33.62
C VAL A 401 32.24 15.37 -33.64
N LEU A 402 32.97 16.21 -34.39
CA LEU A 402 34.43 16.17 -34.44
C LEU A 402 35.06 16.57 -33.09
N GLU A 403 34.45 17.52 -32.39
CA GLU A 403 34.90 17.96 -31.07
C GLU A 403 34.65 16.90 -29.99
N ALA A 404 33.51 16.20 -30.07
CA ALA A 404 33.21 15.06 -29.22
C ALA A 404 34.19 13.88 -29.43
N GLN A 405 34.55 13.58 -30.69
CA GLN A 405 35.54 12.53 -31.02
C GLN A 405 36.94 12.86 -30.50
N LYS A 406 37.37 14.13 -30.57
CA LYS A 406 38.65 14.56 -30.02
C LYS A 406 38.70 14.44 -28.50
N LYS A 407 37.60 14.76 -27.80
CA LYS A 407 37.51 14.58 -26.34
C LYS A 407 37.56 13.11 -25.94
N LEU A 408 36.93 12.23 -26.72
CA LEU A 408 36.96 10.79 -26.48
C LEU A 408 38.38 10.22 -26.66
N GLN A 409 39.08 10.59 -27.74
CA GLN A 409 40.48 10.15 -27.95
C GLN A 409 41.44 10.68 -26.89
N ALA A 410 41.23 11.89 -26.38
CA ALA A 410 42.05 12.43 -25.30
C ALA A 410 41.87 11.61 -24.00
N LEU A 411 40.64 11.21 -23.67
CA LEU A 411 40.34 10.36 -22.52
C LEU A 411 40.91 8.94 -22.68
N GLU A 412 40.82 8.36 -23.87
CA GLU A 412 41.39 7.02 -24.15
C GLU A 412 42.92 7.03 -24.00
N SER A 413 43.59 8.08 -24.47
CA SER A 413 45.04 8.21 -24.34
C SER A 413 45.49 8.48 -22.90
N GLU A 414 44.63 9.07 -22.06
CA GLU A 414 44.87 9.30 -20.63
C GLU A 414 44.75 8.00 -19.83
N ILE A 415 43.84 7.10 -20.24
CA ILE A 415 43.67 5.77 -19.65
C ILE A 415 44.85 4.84 -20.01
N GLU A 416 45.35 4.88 -21.25
CA GLU A 416 46.53 4.08 -21.66
C GLU A 416 47.85 4.56 -21.02
N GLY A 417 47.90 5.80 -20.50
CA GLY A 417 49.07 6.36 -19.82
C GLY A 417 49.29 5.87 -18.39
N ILE A 418 48.29 5.20 -17.78
CA ILE A 418 48.38 4.69 -16.40
C ILE A 418 49.06 3.30 -16.43
N LYS A 419 50.40 3.29 -16.44
CA LYS A 419 51.18 2.09 -16.10
C LYS A 419 51.15 1.91 -14.57
N LEU A 420 50.44 0.88 -14.12
CA LEU A 420 50.57 0.35 -12.76
C LEU A 420 51.92 -0.37 -12.64
N GLU A 421 52.90 0.28 -12.01
CA GLU A 421 54.08 -0.39 -11.48
C GLU A 421 53.67 -1.17 -10.22
N PHE A 422 53.71 -2.49 -10.29
CA PHE A 422 53.69 -3.36 -9.12
C PHE A 422 55.15 -3.65 -8.76
N GLU A 423 55.60 -3.18 -7.59
CA GLU A 423 56.84 -3.66 -6.96
C GLU A 423 56.57 -5.01 -6.28
N ASP A 424 57.50 -5.95 -6.48
CA ASP A 424 57.52 -7.34 -5.99
C ASP A 424 57.58 -7.47 -4.45
#